data_AF-A0A920W9Z1-F1
#
_entry.id   AF-A0A920W9Z1-F1
#
_cell.length_a   1.000
_cell.length_b   1.000
_cell.length_c   1.000
_cell.angle_alpha   90.00
_cell.angle_beta   90.00
_cell.angle_gamma   90.00
#
_symmetry.space_group_name_H-M   'P 1'
#
loop_
_entity.id
_entity.type
_entity.pdbx_description
1 polymer ?
#
loop_
_entity_poly.entity_id
_entity_poly.type
_entity_poly.pdbx_seq_one_letter_code
_entity_poly.pdbx_strand_id
1 'polypeptide(L)' 'MQARPTTEGVKAAIFNILNERVYFGQRILDLYAGSGSLGIEALSLGADWTDFFEKNSRQCSVIEEN' A
#
# COMPACT_ATOMS: atom_id res chain seq x y z
N MET A 1 12.24 -14.94 6.39
CA MET A 1 12.61 -13.56 6.78
C MET A 1 11.35 -12.82 7.16
N GLN A 2 11.32 -12.19 8.33
CA GLN A 2 10.22 -11.33 8.75
C GLN A 2 10.38 -9.98 8.03
N ALA A 3 9.33 -9.50 7.35
CA ALA A 3 9.36 -8.18 6.73
C ALA A 3 9.54 -7.12 7.83
N ARG A 4 10.38 -6.10 7.57
CA ARG A 4 10.49 -4.94 8.47
C ARG A 4 9.26 -4.06 8.21
N PRO A 5 8.35 -3.90 9.17
CA PRO A 5 7.10 -3.19 8.92
C PRO A 5 7.35 -1.70 8.68
N THR A 6 6.65 -1.13 7.70
CA THR A 6 6.50 0.32 7.57
C THR A 6 5.63 0.79 8.72
N THR A 7 6.13 1.73 9.52
CA THR A 7 5.35 2.25 10.66
C THR A 7 4.23 3.16 10.16
N GLU A 8 3.17 3.29 10.94
CA GLU A 8 2.06 4.20 10.66
C GLU A 8 2.54 5.63 10.39
N GLY A 9 3.53 6.10 11.17
CA GLY A 9 4.13 7.43 10.98
C GLY A 9 4.82 7.61 9.63
N VAL A 10 5.47 6.56 9.11
CA VAL A 10 6.12 6.61 7.78
C VAL A 10 5.06 6.59 6.68
N LYS A 11 4.00 5.77 6.79
CA LYS A 11 2.89 5.79 5.82
C LYS A 11 2.25 7.19 5.76
N ALA A 12 1.90 7.75 6.91
CA ALA A 12 1.30 9.09 6.98
C ALA A 12 2.22 10.17 6.37
N ALA A 13 3.53 10.12 6.64
CA ALA A 13 4.48 11.04 6.04
C ALA A 13 4.52 10.94 4.51
N ILE A 14 4.48 9.73 3.95
CA ILE A 14 4.45 9.51 2.49
C ILE A 14 3.21 10.17 1.87
N PHE A 15 2.00 9.91 2.38
CA PHE A 15 0.78 10.49 1.82
C PHE A 15 0.68 12.01 2.03
N ASN A 16 1.22 12.53 3.14
CA ASN A 16 1.35 13.97 3.35
C ASN A 16 2.25 14.63 2.29
N ILE A 17 3.35 13.97 1.92
CA ILE A 17 4.27 14.47 0.88
C ILE A 17 3.64 14.37 -0.52
N LEU A 18 2.99 13.24 -0.83
CA LEU A 18 2.40 13.00 -2.15
C LEU A 18 1.25 13.96 -2.46
N ASN A 19 0.56 14.49 -1.43
CA ASN A 19 -0.66 15.30 -1.55
C ASN A 19 -1.84 14.52 -2.17
N GLU A 20 -3.06 14.80 -1.69
CA GLU A 20 -4.30 14.14 -2.13
C GLU A 20 -4.47 14.11 -3.65
N ARG A 21 -4.08 15.19 -4.34
CA ARG A 21 -4.20 15.31 -5.80
C ARG A 21 -3.43 14.26 -6.60
N VAL A 22 -2.47 13.56 -5.97
CA VAL A 22 -1.66 12.53 -6.63
C VAL A 22 -2.32 11.16 -6.57
N TYR A 23 -3.09 10.85 -5.52
CA TYR A 23 -3.64 9.51 -5.30
C TYR A 23 -5.17 9.43 -5.29
N PHE A 24 -5.88 10.51 -4.95
CA PHE A 24 -7.33 10.49 -4.83
C PHE A 24 -8.02 10.30 -6.19
N GLY A 25 -8.86 9.28 -6.31
CA GLY A 25 -9.52 8.87 -7.56
C GLY A 25 -8.56 8.28 -8.60
N GLN A 26 -7.30 8.01 -8.23
CA GLN A 26 -6.27 7.51 -9.13
C GLN A 26 -6.05 6.01 -8.95
N ARG A 27 -5.40 5.40 -9.94
CA ARG A 27 -4.92 4.02 -9.87
C ARG A 27 -3.49 3.98 -9.36
N ILE A 28 -3.22 3.14 -8.37
CA ILE A 28 -1.94 2.99 -7.68
C ILE A 28 -1.32 1.63 -8.01
N LEU A 29 0.01 1.58 -8.03
CA LEU A 29 0.78 0.34 -8.11
C LEU A 29 1.67 0.25 -6.87
N ASP A 30 1.42 -0.73 -6.01
CA ASP A 30 2.23 -1.02 -4.83
C ASP A 30 3.25 -2.12 -5.17
N LEU A 31 4.49 -1.71 -5.39
CA LEU A 31 5.60 -2.61 -5.72
C LEU A 31 6.30 -3.09 -4.45
N TYR A 32 6.61 -4.40 -4.39
CA TYR A 32 7.14 -5.04 -3.19
C TYR A 32 6.17 -4.87 -2.02
N ALA A 33 4.89 -5.10 -2.30
CA ALA A 33 3.77 -4.74 -1.43
C ALA A 33 3.89 -5.34 -0.03
N GLY A 34 4.62 -6.44 0.17
CA GLY A 34 4.73 -7.08 1.46
C GLY A 34 3.34 -7.46 1.96
N SER A 35 2.90 -6.97 3.11
CA SER A 35 1.54 -7.22 3.59
C SER A 35 0.46 -6.32 2.97
N GLY A 36 0.80 -5.52 1.96
CA GLY A 36 -0.11 -4.58 1.28
C GLY A 36 -0.39 -3.29 2.06
N SER A 37 0.32 -3.02 3.15
CA SER A 37 -0.08 -1.98 4.09
C SER A 37 -0.10 -0.56 3.50
N LEU A 38 0.75 -0.27 2.50
CA LEU A 38 0.79 1.03 1.86
C LEU A 38 -0.28 1.16 0.77
N GLY A 39 -0.47 0.15 -0.06
CA GLY A 39 -1.52 0.12 -1.06
C GLY A 39 -2.94 0.12 -0.47
N ILE A 40 -3.15 -0.56 0.66
CA ILE A 40 -4.41 -0.54 1.41
C ILE A 40 -4.66 0.85 2.02
N GLU A 41 -3.63 1.50 2.53
CA GLU A 41 -3.74 2.89 2.99
C GLU A 41 -4.13 3.82 1.85
N ALA A 42 -3.55 3.65 0.65
CA ALA A 42 -3.92 4.45 -0.52
C ALA A 42 -5.41 4.32 -0.86
N LEU A 43 -5.95 3.09 -0.85
CA LEU A 43 -7.38 2.83 -1.05
C LEU A 43 -8.22 3.49 0.04
N SER A 44 -7.79 3.37 1.29
CA SER A 44 -8.49 3.97 2.45
C SER A 44 -8.54 5.50 2.38
N LEU A 45 -7.54 6.13 1.74
CA LEU A 45 -7.45 7.57 1.51
C LEU A 45 -8.11 8.01 0.19
N GLY A 46 -8.76 7.11 -0.55
CA GLY A 46 -9.59 7.44 -1.70
C GLY A 46 -8.95 7.18 -3.07
N ALA A 47 -7.88 6.36 -3.17
CA ALA A 47 -7.49 5.80 -4.45
C ALA A 47 -8.61 4.89 -5.01
N ASP A 48 -8.77 4.90 -6.34
CA ASP A 48 -9.84 4.15 -7.03
C ASP A 48 -9.49 2.66 -7.19
N TRP A 49 -8.20 2.36 -7.35
CA TRP A 49 -7.70 1.01 -7.53
C TRP A 49 -6.24 0.92 -7.09
N THR A 50 -5.83 -0.24 -6.57
CA THR A 50 -4.42 -0.55 -6.30
C THR A 50 -4.06 -1.92 -6.84
N ASP A 51 -3.07 -1.97 -7.73
CA ASP A 51 -2.40 -3.21 -8.13
C ASP A 51 -1.29 -3.53 -7.13
N PHE A 52 -1.29 -4.75 -6.57
CA PHE A 52 -0.28 -5.20 -5.62
C PHE A 52 0.70 -6.16 -6.31
N PHE A 53 1.99 -5.83 -6.31
CA PHE A 53 3.04 -6.70 -6.85
C PHE A 53 3.93 -7.22 -5.72
N GLU A 54 3.81 -8.52 -5.42
CA GLU A 54 4.58 -9.21 -4.40
C GLU A 54 5.03 -10.59 -4.89
N LYS A 55 6.27 -10.97 -4.56
CA LYS A 55 6.88 -12.23 -4.99
C LYS A 55 6.61 -13.37 -4.00
N ASN A 56 6.51 -13.05 -2.73
CA ASN A 56 6.31 -14.02 -1.67
C ASN A 56 4.83 -14.41 -1.59
N SER A 57 4.50 -15.63 -2.02
CA SER A 57 3.11 -16.13 -2.04
C SER A 57 2.40 -16.05 -0.68
N ARG A 58 3.13 -16.21 0.43
CA ARG A 58 2.54 -16.04 1.77
C ARG A 58 2.06 -14.62 2.01
N GLN A 59 2.80 -13.64 1.51
CA GLN A 59 2.43 -12.24 1.62
C GLN A 59 1.30 -11.88 0.66
N CYS A 60 1.24 -12.50 -0.53
CA CYS A 60 0.09 -12.39 -1.43
C CYS A 60 -1.20 -12.87 -0.74
N SER A 61 -1.16 -14.02 -0.08
CA SER A 61 -2.34 -14.51 0.69
C SER A 61 -2.74 -13.55 1.80
N VAL A 62 -1.79 -12.92 2.49
CA VAL A 62 -2.10 -11.87 3.48
C VAL A 62 -2.81 -10.69 2.81
N ILE A 63 -2.35 -10.24 1.65
CA ILE A 63 -3.01 -9.15 0.90
C ILE A 63 -4.44 -9.53 0.51
N GLU A 64 -4.65 -10.77 0.03
CA GLU A 64 -5.97 -11.29 -0.37
C GLU A 64 -6.96 -11.45 0.80
N GLU A 65 -6.46 -11.59 2.02
CA GLU A 65 -7.27 -11.75 3.24
C GLU A 65 -7.72 -10.42 3.89
N ASN A 66 -7.11 -9.28 3.52
CA ASN A 66 -7.49 -7.94 4.03
C ASN A 66 -8.76 -7.42 3.38
#